data_AF-A0A971EVS5-F1
#
_entry.id   AF-A0A971EVS5-F1
#
_cell.length_a   1.000
_cell.length_b   1.000
_cell.length_c   1.000
_cell.angle_alpha   90.00
_cell.angle_beta   90.00
_cell.angle_gamma   90.00
#
_symmetry.space_group_name_H-M   'P 1'
#
loop_
_entity.id
_entity.type
_entity.pdbx_description
1 polymer ?
#
loop_
_entity_poly.entity_id
_entity_poly.type
_entity_poly.pdbx_seq_one_letter_code
_entity_poly.pdbx_strand_id
1 'polypeptide(L)'
;MSFTYIPQGYHSKLNLYETQMAIGTLKRIFEENLCRALNLKRVSAPLFVDSKSGLNDNLNGTERPVSFATKEGQIEAEIVHSLAKWKRLALHKYGFPAGEGLYTDMNAIRRDEDMDNIHSIYVDQWDWERVITKQERTPAFLKQVVSDIVCAICDTFDMMQDIFPSLDTSITRDVTFITSQELEDMYPGLTSKQREDRFVKENKTAFIMQIGKTLRSGQKHDGRAPDYDDWELNGDILMYNEILDSALEISSMGIRVDSESLAKQLKLSNCESRSTLMFHKMLLNNELPLSIGGGIGQSRLCMLLLKKAHIGEVQVSIWDQDTIEACKNAEVILL
;
A
#
# COMPACT_ATOMS: atom_id res chain seq x y z
N MET A 1 20.02 -8.62 4.77
CA MET A 1 21.01 -8.49 3.67
C MET A 1 20.19 -8.39 2.41
N SER A 2 20.39 -7.36 1.61
CA SER A 2 19.59 -7.15 0.41
C SER A 2 19.81 -8.27 -0.59
N PHE A 3 18.74 -8.73 -1.24
CA PHE A 3 18.82 -9.77 -2.27
C PHE A 3 18.21 -9.27 -3.57
N THR A 4 19.04 -9.20 -4.61
CA THR A 4 18.63 -8.76 -5.95
C THR A 4 18.72 -9.93 -6.91
N TYR A 5 17.60 -10.25 -7.55
CA TYR A 5 17.48 -11.32 -8.55
C TYR A 5 17.00 -10.74 -9.89
N ILE A 6 17.81 -10.87 -10.94
CA ILE A 6 17.39 -10.51 -12.29
C ILE A 6 17.11 -11.80 -13.08
N PRO A 7 15.87 -12.00 -13.59
CA PRO A 7 15.53 -13.17 -14.38
C PRO A 7 16.39 -13.32 -15.63
N GLN A 8 16.75 -14.56 -15.98
CA GLN A 8 17.53 -14.82 -17.18
C GLN A 8 16.76 -14.39 -18.44
N GLY A 9 17.41 -13.59 -19.29
CA GLY A 9 16.81 -13.07 -20.52
C GLY A 9 15.89 -11.86 -20.31
N TYR A 10 15.84 -11.30 -19.10
CA TYR A 10 15.20 -10.01 -18.87
C TYR A 10 15.89 -8.91 -19.67
N HIS A 11 15.09 -8.12 -20.39
CA HIS A 11 15.50 -6.85 -20.98
C HIS A 11 14.35 -5.86 -20.84
N SER A 12 14.65 -4.61 -20.46
CA SER A 12 13.65 -3.56 -20.33
C SER A 12 12.97 -3.29 -21.68
N LYS A 13 11.63 -3.25 -21.69
CA LYS A 13 10.80 -2.97 -22.88
C LYS A 13 10.90 -1.54 -23.39
N LEU A 14 11.33 -0.64 -22.52
CA LEU A 14 11.47 0.80 -22.77
C LEU A 14 12.90 1.22 -22.49
N ASN A 15 13.45 2.14 -23.29
CA ASN A 15 14.73 2.75 -22.96
C ASN A 15 14.60 3.70 -21.75
N LEU A 16 15.71 4.27 -21.27
CA LEU A 16 15.70 5.14 -20.08
C LEU A 16 14.80 6.37 -20.25
N TYR A 17 14.86 7.03 -21.42
CA TYR A 17 14.05 8.22 -21.70
C TYR A 17 12.55 7.87 -21.77
N GLU A 18 12.21 6.80 -22.48
CA GLU A 18 10.84 6.29 -22.56
C GLU A 18 10.31 5.85 -21.19
N THR A 19 11.15 5.23 -20.36
CA THR A 19 10.80 4.82 -18.99
C THR A 19 10.43 6.03 -18.15
N GLN A 20 11.19 7.12 -18.20
CA GLN A 20 10.86 8.37 -17.49
C GLN A 20 9.52 8.97 -17.94
N MET A 21 9.28 9.02 -19.26
CA MET A 21 8.00 9.48 -19.81
C MET A 21 6.85 8.56 -19.38
N ALA A 22 7.06 7.25 -19.38
CA ALA A 22 6.05 6.26 -19.04
C ALA A 22 5.68 6.32 -17.56
N ILE A 23 6.64 6.49 -16.64
CA ILE A 23 6.38 6.69 -15.21
C ILE A 23 5.47 7.91 -15.00
N GLY A 24 5.85 9.08 -15.55
CA GLY A 24 5.04 10.29 -15.39
C GLY A 24 3.65 10.18 -16.01
N THR A 25 3.53 9.52 -17.17
CA THR A 25 2.25 9.30 -17.86
C THR A 25 1.35 8.37 -17.08
N LEU A 26 1.87 7.24 -16.62
CA LEU A 26 1.16 6.25 -15.81
C LEU A 26 0.62 6.88 -14.54
N LYS A 27 1.47 7.60 -13.79
CA LYS A 27 1.05 8.21 -12.53
C LYS A 27 -0.12 9.18 -12.73
N ARG A 28 -0.03 10.07 -13.72
CA ARG A 28 -1.10 11.02 -14.05
C ARG A 28 -2.41 10.32 -14.45
N ILE A 29 -2.36 9.32 -15.33
CA ILE A 29 -3.56 8.61 -15.78
C ILE A 29 -4.20 7.85 -14.61
N PHE A 30 -3.39 7.17 -13.79
CA PHE A 30 -3.88 6.41 -12.66
C PHE A 30 -4.56 7.31 -11.63
N GLU A 31 -3.98 8.47 -11.31
CA GLU A 31 -4.57 9.44 -10.39
C GLU A 31 -5.97 9.89 -10.86
N GLU A 32 -6.10 10.19 -12.15
CA GLU A 32 -7.39 10.56 -12.74
C GLU A 32 -8.41 9.42 -12.63
N ASN A 33 -8.00 8.19 -12.96
CA ASN A 33 -8.87 7.01 -12.91
C ASN A 33 -9.28 6.67 -11.47
N LEU A 34 -8.35 6.71 -10.51
CA LEU A 34 -8.60 6.49 -9.10
C LEU A 34 -9.56 7.55 -8.53
N CYS A 35 -9.38 8.83 -8.90
CA CYS A 35 -10.28 9.89 -8.47
C CYS A 35 -11.71 9.70 -8.98
N ARG A 36 -11.88 9.29 -10.24
CA ARG A 36 -13.20 9.01 -10.82
C ARG A 36 -13.84 7.79 -10.15
N ALA A 37 -13.09 6.71 -9.99
CA ALA A 37 -13.59 5.46 -9.41
C ALA A 37 -14.07 5.64 -7.97
N LEU A 38 -13.33 6.41 -7.16
CA LEU A 38 -13.57 6.51 -5.72
C LEU A 38 -14.09 7.89 -5.26
N ASN A 39 -14.39 8.81 -6.19
CA ASN A 39 -14.83 10.17 -5.91
C ASN A 39 -13.89 10.93 -4.96
N LEU A 40 -12.60 10.90 -5.30
CA LEU A 40 -11.52 11.49 -4.49
C LEU A 40 -11.10 12.87 -4.99
N LYS A 41 -10.55 13.67 -4.09
CA LYS A 41 -9.96 14.98 -4.38
C LYS A 41 -8.50 14.97 -3.95
N ARG A 42 -7.61 15.49 -4.80
CA ARG A 42 -6.20 15.63 -4.47
C ARG A 42 -6.03 16.64 -3.34
N VAL A 43 -5.32 16.27 -2.27
CA VAL A 43 -4.95 17.16 -1.16
C VAL A 43 -3.45 17.13 -0.91
N SER A 44 -2.93 18.17 -0.24
CA SER A 44 -1.51 18.24 0.16
C SER A 44 -1.27 17.43 1.43
N ALA A 45 -0.33 16.47 1.36
CA ALA A 45 0.14 15.68 2.49
C ALA A 45 1.23 16.39 3.31
N PRO A 46 1.30 16.12 4.62
CA PRO A 46 2.51 16.39 5.39
C PRO A 46 3.60 15.36 5.06
N LEU A 47 4.85 15.83 4.92
CA LEU A 47 6.03 14.95 4.86
C LEU A 47 6.48 14.51 6.26
N PHE A 48 6.18 15.33 7.27
CA PHE A 48 6.55 15.09 8.65
C PHE A 48 5.44 15.57 9.60
N VAL A 49 5.39 14.96 10.78
CA VAL A 49 4.43 15.28 11.85
C VAL A 49 5.17 15.47 13.16
N ASP A 50 4.54 16.13 14.14
CA ASP A 50 5.03 16.14 15.52
C ASP A 50 5.03 14.69 16.05
N SER A 51 6.18 14.23 16.53
CA SER A 51 6.38 12.89 17.12
C SER A 51 5.36 12.57 18.23
N LYS A 52 4.88 13.60 18.95
CA LYS A 52 3.92 13.45 20.06
C LYS A 52 2.46 13.45 19.63
N SER A 53 2.18 13.73 18.35
CA SER A 53 0.79 13.82 17.84
C SER A 53 0.06 12.47 17.84
N GLY A 54 0.81 11.36 17.79
CA GLY A 54 0.26 10.03 17.59
C GLY A 54 -0.29 9.80 16.18
N LEU A 55 -0.01 10.69 15.22
CA LEU A 55 -0.46 10.59 13.83
C LEU A 55 0.45 9.74 12.95
N ASN A 56 1.75 9.66 13.28
CA ASN A 56 2.67 8.80 12.54
C ASN A 56 2.26 7.33 12.67
N ASP A 57 2.39 6.56 11.58
CA ASP A 57 2.15 5.13 11.60
C ASP A 57 3.37 4.42 12.18
N ASN A 58 3.13 3.58 13.18
CA ASN A 58 4.19 2.85 13.85
C ASN A 58 4.47 1.50 13.19
N LEU A 59 3.77 1.15 12.09
CA LEU A 59 3.90 -0.15 11.40
C LEU A 59 3.77 -1.31 12.42
N ASN A 60 4.80 -2.15 12.57
CA ASN A 60 4.82 -3.24 13.54
C ASN A 60 5.30 -2.81 14.94
N GLY A 61 5.77 -1.57 15.09
CA GLY A 61 6.23 -0.97 16.34
C GLY A 61 7.72 -1.18 16.60
N THR A 62 8.46 -1.76 15.65
CA THR A 62 9.91 -2.02 15.75
C THR A 62 10.73 -1.10 14.86
N GLU A 63 10.14 -0.58 13.80
CA GLU A 63 10.75 0.26 12.78
C GLU A 63 10.97 1.68 13.33
N ARG A 64 12.17 2.23 13.13
CA ARG A 64 12.52 3.56 13.65
C ARG A 64 12.19 4.66 12.63
N PRO A 65 11.40 5.69 13.00
CA PRO A 65 11.21 6.83 12.14
C PRO A 65 12.48 7.67 11.99
N VAL A 66 12.54 8.46 10.93
CA VAL A 66 13.56 9.52 10.79
C VAL A 66 13.09 10.75 11.54
N SER A 67 13.74 11.05 12.66
CA SER A 67 13.40 12.19 13.52
C SER A 67 14.37 13.35 13.35
N PHE A 68 13.89 14.58 13.53
CA PHE A 68 14.70 15.79 13.56
C PHE A 68 14.05 16.88 14.42
N ALA A 69 14.89 17.70 15.06
CA ALA A 69 14.45 18.87 15.80
C ALA A 69 14.31 20.08 14.88
N THR A 70 13.16 20.76 14.96
CA THR A 70 12.94 22.03 14.27
C THR A 70 13.68 23.18 14.97
N LYS A 71 14.21 24.13 14.20
CA LYS A 71 14.87 25.31 14.77
C LYS A 71 13.87 26.14 15.58
N GLU A 72 12.70 26.38 15.00
CA GLU A 72 11.61 27.11 15.62
C GLU A 72 10.87 26.22 16.63
N GLY A 73 10.96 26.55 17.92
CA GLY A 73 10.21 25.85 18.98
C GLY A 73 10.80 24.53 19.45
N GLN A 74 11.89 24.04 18.83
CA GLN A 74 12.55 22.77 19.22
C GLN A 74 11.55 21.60 19.25
N ILE A 75 10.62 21.60 18.28
CA ILE A 75 9.63 20.53 18.12
C ILE A 75 10.35 19.35 17.49
N GLU A 76 10.22 18.18 18.12
CA GLU A 76 10.68 16.90 17.60
C GLU A 76 9.70 16.41 16.54
N ALA A 77 10.11 16.51 15.27
CA ALA A 77 9.34 16.05 14.13
C ALA A 77 9.83 14.69 13.63
N GLU A 78 8.93 13.92 13.03
CA GLU A 78 9.22 12.64 12.40
C GLU A 78 8.72 12.62 10.96
N ILE A 79 9.55 12.13 10.04
CA ILE A 79 9.10 11.77 8.69
C ILE A 79 8.08 10.65 8.82
N VAL A 80 6.97 10.79 8.09
CA VAL A 80 5.88 9.82 8.15
C VAL A 80 6.28 8.49 7.53
N HIS A 81 5.87 7.37 8.13
CA HIS A 81 5.94 6.05 7.48
C HIS A 81 4.72 5.77 6.60
N SER A 82 3.59 6.36 6.96
CA SER A 82 2.30 6.32 6.26
C SER A 82 1.40 7.44 6.80
N LEU A 83 0.42 7.88 6.01
CA LEU A 83 -0.58 8.86 6.44
C LEU A 83 -1.90 8.21 6.87
N ALA A 84 -1.93 6.89 7.12
CA ALA A 84 -3.13 6.14 7.48
C ALA A 84 -4.06 6.85 8.47
N LYS A 85 -3.53 7.33 9.60
CA LYS A 85 -4.30 8.07 10.62
C LYS A 85 -4.57 9.52 10.22
N TRP A 86 -3.59 10.18 9.59
CA TRP A 86 -3.71 11.58 9.16
C TRP A 86 -4.86 11.78 8.17
N LYS A 87 -5.03 10.89 7.18
CA LYS A 87 -6.05 11.03 6.14
C LYS A 87 -7.46 11.09 6.73
N ARG A 88 -7.77 10.23 7.70
CA ARG A 88 -9.08 10.23 8.36
C ARG A 88 -9.32 11.49 9.20
N LEU A 89 -8.28 11.99 9.88
CA LEU A 89 -8.35 13.27 10.57
C LEU A 89 -8.55 14.44 9.58
N ALA A 90 -7.91 14.38 8.41
CA ALA A 90 -8.05 15.37 7.35
C ALA A 90 -9.47 15.39 6.76
N LEU A 91 -10.09 14.22 6.51
CA LEU A 91 -11.50 14.13 6.09
C LEU A 91 -12.42 14.88 7.05
N HIS A 92 -12.25 14.66 8.36
CA HIS A 92 -13.01 15.36 9.40
C HIS A 92 -12.74 16.87 9.37
N LYS A 93 -11.47 17.28 9.42
CA LYS A 93 -11.06 18.69 9.48
C LYS A 93 -11.52 19.50 8.28
N TYR A 94 -11.54 18.88 7.10
CA TYR A 94 -11.92 19.53 5.85
C TYR A 94 -13.42 19.39 5.53
N GLY A 95 -14.17 18.63 6.33
CA GLY A 95 -15.63 18.51 6.20
C GLY A 95 -16.08 17.71 4.97
N PHE A 96 -15.37 16.63 4.62
CA PHE A 96 -15.76 15.77 3.51
C PHE A 96 -17.12 15.07 3.79
N PRO A 97 -18.09 15.12 2.86
CA PRO A 97 -19.36 14.42 3.02
C PRO A 97 -19.22 12.92 2.72
N ALA A 98 -20.23 12.15 3.13
CA ALA A 98 -20.31 10.72 2.83
C ALA A 98 -20.25 10.47 1.31
N GLY A 99 -19.45 9.47 0.92
CA GLY A 99 -19.23 9.12 -0.47
C GLY A 99 -18.12 9.91 -1.16
N GLU A 100 -17.54 10.92 -0.50
CA GLU A 100 -16.39 11.68 -0.99
C GLU A 100 -15.13 11.37 -0.17
N GLY A 101 -13.97 11.55 -0.80
CA GLY A 101 -12.69 11.31 -0.16
C GLY A 101 -11.56 12.15 -0.68
N LEU A 102 -10.37 11.88 -0.16
CA LEU A 102 -9.12 12.50 -0.57
C LEU A 102 -8.12 11.44 -1.04
N TYR A 103 -7.18 11.87 -1.88
CA TYR A 103 -5.93 11.17 -2.09
C TYR A 103 -4.76 12.15 -2.01
N THR A 104 -3.58 11.62 -1.77
CA THR A 104 -2.35 12.40 -1.73
C THR A 104 -1.15 11.58 -2.18
N ASP A 105 -0.14 12.26 -2.71
CA ASP A 105 1.16 11.69 -3.08
C ASP A 105 2.02 11.61 -1.82
N MET A 106 1.95 10.47 -1.16
CA MET A 106 2.69 10.21 0.07
C MET A 106 4.10 9.74 -0.28
N ASN A 107 5.08 10.30 0.41
CA ASN A 107 6.47 9.91 0.34
C ASN A 107 6.97 9.63 1.75
N ALA A 108 7.59 8.48 1.95
CA ALA A 108 8.10 8.02 3.24
C ALA A 108 9.53 7.50 3.11
N ILE A 109 10.24 7.51 4.24
CA ILE A 109 11.55 6.88 4.38
C ILE A 109 11.43 5.74 5.40
N ARG A 110 11.51 4.50 4.93
CA ARG A 110 11.55 3.28 5.75
C ARG A 110 12.99 2.81 5.91
N ARG A 111 13.72 3.49 6.79
CA ARG A 111 15.17 3.31 6.97
C ARG A 111 15.62 1.91 7.43
N ASP A 112 14.69 1.12 7.98
CA ASP A 112 14.96 -0.21 8.54
C ASP A 112 14.38 -1.32 7.62
N GLU A 113 14.04 -0.99 6.37
CA GLU A 113 13.49 -1.93 5.38
C GLU A 113 14.57 -2.92 4.89
N ASP A 114 14.21 -4.20 4.80
CA ASP A 114 15.02 -5.20 4.09
C ASP A 114 14.79 -5.02 2.58
N MET A 115 15.80 -4.49 1.88
CA MET A 115 15.68 -4.16 0.46
C MET A 115 15.84 -5.38 -0.45
N ASP A 116 15.07 -5.42 -1.53
CA ASP A 116 15.13 -6.44 -2.59
C ASP A 116 14.59 -5.86 -3.90
N ASN A 117 14.27 -6.72 -4.87
CA ASN A 117 13.66 -6.31 -6.13
C ASN A 117 12.40 -5.43 -6.01
N ILE A 118 11.62 -5.54 -4.94
CA ILE A 118 10.31 -4.89 -4.76
C ILE A 118 10.23 -4.00 -3.51
N HIS A 119 11.27 -4.00 -2.66
CA HIS A 119 11.38 -3.23 -1.43
C HIS A 119 12.51 -2.20 -1.51
N SER A 120 12.23 -0.97 -1.06
CA SER A 120 13.18 0.12 -1.01
C SER A 120 12.95 0.97 0.24
N ILE A 121 14.01 1.60 0.74
CA ILE A 121 13.90 2.57 1.83
C ILE A 121 13.07 3.81 1.44
N TYR A 122 12.97 4.12 0.14
CA TYR A 122 12.06 5.14 -0.37
C TYR A 122 10.74 4.49 -0.75
N VAL A 123 9.65 4.95 -0.12
CA VAL A 123 8.30 4.45 -0.36
C VAL A 123 7.43 5.60 -0.84
N ASP A 124 6.80 5.42 -2.01
CA ASP A 124 5.80 6.32 -2.55
C ASP A 124 4.43 5.64 -2.67
N GLN A 125 3.37 6.36 -2.31
CA GLN A 125 2.00 5.83 -2.38
C GLN A 125 1.02 6.88 -2.87
N TRP A 126 -0.01 6.45 -3.61
CA TRP A 126 -1.28 7.15 -3.61
C TRP A 126 -2.02 6.76 -2.35
N ASP A 127 -1.92 7.61 -1.35
CA ASP A 127 -2.50 7.36 -0.04
C ASP A 127 -3.88 8.03 -0.01
N TRP A 128 -4.94 7.21 0.10
CA TRP A 128 -6.31 7.67 -0.12
C TRP A 128 -7.25 7.25 1.01
N GLU A 129 -8.34 8.00 1.17
CA GLU A 129 -9.35 7.79 2.20
C GLU A 129 -10.69 8.38 1.77
N ARG A 130 -11.80 7.68 1.99
CA ARG A 130 -13.16 8.09 1.61
C ARG A 130 -14.11 7.92 2.80
N VAL A 131 -14.98 8.92 3.03
CA VAL A 131 -16.02 8.85 4.05
C VAL A 131 -17.10 7.86 3.62
N ILE A 132 -17.48 6.97 4.53
CA ILE A 132 -18.52 5.97 4.29
C ILE A 132 -19.67 6.13 5.29
N THR A 133 -20.83 5.59 4.92
CA THR A 133 -21.98 5.43 5.79
C THR A 133 -21.85 4.16 6.64
N LYS A 134 -22.67 4.04 7.68
CA LYS A 134 -22.73 2.82 8.51
C LYS A 134 -23.21 1.60 7.70
N GLN A 135 -24.06 1.81 6.71
CA GLN A 135 -24.61 0.78 5.82
C GLN A 135 -23.56 0.26 4.84
N GLU A 136 -22.62 1.10 4.41
CA GLU A 136 -21.49 0.71 3.58
C GLU A 136 -20.43 -0.10 4.35
N ARG A 137 -20.51 -0.19 5.67
CA ARG A 137 -19.55 -0.92 6.50
C ARG A 137 -19.73 -2.45 6.42
N THR A 138 -19.58 -3.03 5.24
CA THR A 138 -19.85 -4.44 4.94
C THR A 138 -18.75 -5.06 4.08
N PRO A 139 -18.57 -6.40 4.13
CA PRO A 139 -17.65 -7.09 3.23
C PRO A 139 -17.98 -6.87 1.75
N ALA A 140 -19.27 -6.77 1.40
CA ALA A 140 -19.69 -6.56 0.01
C ALA A 140 -19.21 -5.21 -0.54
N PHE A 141 -19.33 -4.15 0.25
CA PHE A 141 -18.84 -2.83 -0.15
C PHE A 141 -17.31 -2.76 -0.22
N LEU A 142 -16.60 -3.41 0.72
CA LEU A 142 -15.14 -3.54 0.63
C LEU A 142 -14.72 -4.19 -0.69
N LYS A 143 -15.34 -5.32 -1.05
CA LYS A 143 -15.07 -6.02 -2.31
C LYS A 143 -15.37 -5.15 -3.53
N GLN A 144 -16.47 -4.39 -3.51
CA GLN A 144 -16.79 -3.45 -4.59
C GLN A 144 -15.69 -2.40 -4.77
N VAL A 145 -15.24 -1.75 -3.70
CA VAL A 145 -14.20 -0.72 -3.77
C VAL A 145 -12.87 -1.30 -4.27
N VAL A 146 -12.53 -2.53 -3.88
CA VAL A 146 -11.36 -3.24 -4.42
C VAL A 146 -11.49 -3.46 -5.93
N SER A 147 -12.65 -3.94 -6.40
CA SER A 147 -12.92 -4.10 -7.83
C SER A 147 -12.82 -2.78 -8.58
N ASP A 148 -13.32 -1.68 -8.02
CA ASP A 148 -13.23 -0.35 -8.63
C ASP A 148 -11.76 0.11 -8.79
N ILE A 149 -10.91 -0.15 -7.79
CA ILE A 149 -9.47 0.14 -7.85
C ILE A 149 -8.77 -0.72 -8.91
N VAL A 150 -9.06 -2.02 -8.96
CA VAL A 150 -8.45 -2.93 -9.95
C VAL A 150 -8.89 -2.54 -11.38
N CYS A 151 -10.15 -2.15 -11.58
CA CYS A 151 -10.61 -1.59 -12.84
C CYS A 151 -9.84 -0.32 -13.21
N ALA A 152 -9.64 0.62 -12.27
CA ALA A 152 -8.85 1.83 -12.52
C ALA A 152 -7.39 1.53 -12.89
N ILE A 153 -6.79 0.48 -12.30
CA ILE A 153 -5.46 -0.01 -12.69
C ILE A 153 -5.48 -0.53 -14.13
N CYS A 154 -6.46 -1.36 -14.48
CA CYS A 154 -6.56 -1.93 -15.82
C CYS A 154 -6.83 -0.88 -16.90
N ASP A 155 -7.73 0.07 -16.63
CA ASP A 155 -8.01 1.19 -17.54
C ASP A 155 -6.78 2.08 -17.74
N THR A 156 -5.95 2.22 -16.71
CA THR A 156 -4.65 2.90 -16.82
C THR A 156 -3.70 2.14 -17.74
N PHE A 157 -3.62 0.83 -17.57
CA PHE A 157 -2.74 0.01 -18.40
C PHE A 157 -3.16 0.00 -19.88
N ASP A 158 -4.47 -0.09 -20.16
CA ASP A 158 -4.97 -0.04 -21.53
C ASP A 158 -4.54 1.27 -22.23
N MET A 159 -4.66 2.41 -21.55
CA MET A 159 -4.16 3.70 -22.07
C MET A 159 -2.64 3.74 -22.20
N MET A 160 -1.90 3.10 -21.28
CA MET A 160 -0.45 3.01 -21.38
C MET A 160 0.00 2.17 -22.58
N GLN A 161 -0.73 1.12 -22.93
CA GLN A 161 -0.45 0.29 -24.10
C GLN A 161 -0.69 1.05 -25.41
N ASP A 162 -1.70 1.92 -25.46
CA ASP A 162 -1.92 2.81 -26.61
C ASP A 162 -0.76 3.80 -26.82
N ILE A 163 -0.18 4.33 -25.74
CA ILE A 163 0.92 5.31 -25.78
C ILE A 163 2.28 4.63 -25.98
N PHE A 164 2.47 3.45 -25.38
CA PHE A 164 3.71 2.67 -25.41
C PHE A 164 3.42 1.23 -25.89
N PRO A 165 3.29 1.00 -27.21
CA PRO A 165 2.85 -0.30 -27.75
C PRO A 165 3.80 -1.48 -27.50
N SER A 166 5.02 -1.25 -27.01
CA SER A 166 5.94 -2.32 -26.61
C SER A 166 5.59 -2.97 -25.26
N LEU A 167 4.68 -2.36 -24.49
CA LEU A 167 4.18 -2.90 -23.23
C LEU A 167 3.14 -4.01 -23.49
N ASP A 168 3.45 -5.22 -23.02
CA ASP A 168 2.66 -6.43 -23.23
C ASP A 168 2.24 -7.08 -21.89
N THR A 169 2.03 -6.28 -20.85
CA THR A 169 1.62 -6.75 -19.50
C THR A 169 0.24 -7.39 -19.53
N SER A 170 0.13 -8.52 -18.86
CA SER A 170 -1.13 -9.24 -18.69
C SER A 170 -1.66 -9.02 -17.28
N ILE A 171 -2.69 -8.19 -17.16
CA ILE A 171 -3.44 -7.98 -15.91
C ILE A 171 -4.93 -8.22 -16.17
N THR A 172 -5.65 -8.61 -15.13
CA THR A 172 -7.09 -8.90 -15.21
C THR A 172 -7.90 -7.96 -14.33
N ARG A 173 -9.12 -7.66 -14.79
CA ARG A 173 -10.13 -6.91 -14.03
C ARG A 173 -10.83 -7.79 -12.98
N ASP A 174 -10.83 -9.10 -13.20
CA ASP A 174 -11.45 -10.06 -12.30
C ASP A 174 -10.58 -10.24 -11.05
N VAL A 175 -11.16 -9.97 -9.89
CA VAL A 175 -10.48 -10.12 -8.60
C VAL A 175 -10.98 -11.39 -7.91
N THR A 176 -10.06 -12.30 -7.60
CA THR A 176 -10.39 -13.44 -6.73
C THR A 176 -10.27 -13.02 -5.27
N PHE A 177 -11.37 -13.11 -4.53
CA PHE A 177 -11.42 -12.78 -3.11
C PHE A 177 -11.26 -14.02 -2.25
N ILE A 178 -10.34 -13.98 -1.28
CA ILE A 178 -10.10 -15.07 -0.34
C ILE A 178 -9.75 -14.50 1.04
N THR A 179 -10.16 -15.13 2.13
CA THR A 179 -9.67 -14.75 3.47
C THR A 179 -8.30 -15.36 3.74
N SER A 180 -7.51 -14.70 4.59
CA SER A 180 -6.22 -15.22 5.07
C SER A 180 -6.32 -16.63 5.69
N GLN A 181 -7.44 -16.95 6.34
CA GLN A 181 -7.70 -18.29 6.88
C GLN A 181 -8.03 -19.32 5.79
N GLU A 182 -8.90 -18.99 4.82
CA GLU A 182 -9.19 -19.89 3.69
C GLU A 182 -7.92 -20.17 2.88
N LEU A 183 -7.05 -19.18 2.73
CA LEU A 183 -5.76 -19.32 2.06
C LEU A 183 -4.80 -20.25 2.84
N GLU A 184 -4.81 -20.17 4.18
CA GLU A 184 -4.10 -21.14 5.04
C GLU A 184 -4.65 -22.57 4.88
N ASP A 185 -5.98 -22.71 4.89
CA ASP A 185 -6.67 -23.99 4.79
C ASP A 185 -6.41 -24.66 3.41
N MET A 186 -6.29 -23.87 2.33
CA MET A 186 -6.02 -24.36 0.96
C MET A 186 -4.59 -24.88 0.78
N TYR A 187 -3.62 -24.27 1.46
CA TYR A 187 -2.20 -24.57 1.28
C TYR A 187 -1.53 -24.82 2.65
N PRO A 188 -1.96 -25.87 3.37
CA PRO A 188 -1.42 -26.15 4.69
C PRO A 188 0.07 -26.48 4.59
N GLY A 189 0.88 -25.87 5.45
CA GLY A 189 2.33 -26.10 5.52
C GLY A 189 3.18 -25.15 4.68
N LEU A 190 2.59 -24.27 3.87
CA LEU A 190 3.30 -23.19 3.19
C LEU A 190 3.36 -21.92 4.06
N THR A 191 4.43 -21.11 3.91
CA THR A 191 4.51 -19.78 4.53
C THR A 191 3.47 -18.82 3.94
N SER A 192 3.16 -17.70 4.60
CA SER A 192 2.20 -16.72 4.06
C SER A 192 2.58 -16.23 2.65
N LYS A 193 3.86 -15.90 2.42
CA LYS A 193 4.37 -15.50 1.11
C LYS A 193 4.27 -16.61 0.06
N GLN A 194 4.60 -17.85 0.40
CA GLN A 194 4.44 -18.98 -0.52
C GLN A 194 2.96 -19.24 -0.89
N ARG A 195 2.04 -18.99 0.05
CA ARG A 195 0.60 -19.07 -0.21
C ARG A 195 0.14 -17.97 -1.16
N GLU A 196 0.59 -16.73 -0.94
CA GLU A 196 0.37 -15.59 -1.83
C GLU A 196 0.84 -15.89 -3.25
N ASP A 197 2.11 -16.29 -3.41
CA ASP A 197 2.72 -16.59 -4.72
C ASP A 197 1.92 -17.64 -5.48
N ARG A 198 1.59 -18.75 -4.82
CA ARG A 198 0.85 -19.85 -5.44
C ARG A 198 -0.56 -19.42 -5.85
N PHE A 199 -1.29 -18.76 -4.96
CA PHE A 199 -2.66 -18.34 -5.21
C PHE A 199 -2.74 -17.30 -6.33
N VAL A 200 -1.86 -16.31 -6.31
CA VAL A 200 -1.84 -15.20 -7.27
C VAL A 200 -1.34 -15.68 -8.64
N LYS A 201 -0.41 -16.66 -8.70
CA LYS A 201 0.01 -17.26 -9.97
C LYS A 201 -1.14 -17.92 -10.73
N GLU A 202 -2.05 -18.59 -10.00
CA GLU A 202 -3.25 -19.24 -10.52
C GLU A 202 -4.35 -18.24 -10.89
N ASN A 203 -4.56 -17.20 -10.07
CA ASN A 203 -5.70 -16.27 -10.20
C ASN A 203 -5.38 -14.93 -10.88
N LYS A 204 -4.10 -14.60 -11.08
CA LYS A 204 -3.54 -13.35 -11.63
C LYS A 204 -3.79 -12.08 -10.81
N THR A 205 -4.98 -11.90 -10.26
CA THR A 205 -5.31 -10.78 -9.37
C THR A 205 -6.16 -11.29 -8.21
N ALA A 206 -5.72 -11.00 -6.99
CA ALA A 206 -6.41 -11.45 -5.79
C ALA A 206 -6.50 -10.35 -4.73
N PHE A 207 -7.53 -10.44 -3.91
CA PHE A 207 -7.64 -9.67 -2.68
C PHE A 207 -7.69 -10.60 -1.48
N ILE A 208 -6.62 -10.59 -0.68
CA ILE A 208 -6.50 -11.43 0.51
C ILE A 208 -7.06 -10.65 1.69
N MET A 209 -8.21 -11.07 2.17
CA MET A 209 -8.99 -10.41 3.22
C MET A 209 -8.54 -10.82 4.61
N GLN A 210 -8.85 -9.97 5.59
CA GLN A 210 -8.70 -10.24 7.02
C GLN A 210 -7.25 -10.42 7.48
N ILE A 211 -6.39 -9.46 7.13
CA ILE A 211 -4.98 -9.47 7.48
C ILE A 211 -4.76 -8.78 8.83
N GLY A 212 -3.94 -9.40 9.68
CA GLY A 212 -3.68 -8.97 11.06
C GLY A 212 -4.26 -9.89 12.14
N LYS A 213 -5.23 -10.75 11.77
CA LYS A 213 -5.80 -11.77 12.66
C LYS A 213 -4.83 -12.93 12.90
N THR A 214 -4.88 -13.48 14.11
CA THR A 214 -4.28 -14.78 14.40
C THR A 214 -5.13 -15.88 13.75
N LEU A 215 -4.51 -16.66 12.88
CA LEU A 215 -5.12 -17.78 12.18
C LEU A 215 -5.23 -19.01 13.09
N ARG A 216 -5.91 -20.06 12.65
CA ARG A 216 -6.06 -21.32 13.41
C ARG A 216 -4.73 -21.98 13.75
N SER A 217 -3.69 -21.76 12.94
CA SER A 217 -2.32 -22.20 13.22
C SER A 217 -1.68 -21.53 14.44
N GLY A 218 -2.29 -20.46 14.98
CA GLY A 218 -1.71 -19.61 16.01
C GLY A 218 -0.74 -18.55 15.47
N GLN A 219 -0.50 -18.54 14.16
CA GLN A 219 0.31 -17.52 13.48
C GLN A 219 -0.58 -16.49 12.78
N LYS A 220 -0.07 -15.28 12.58
CA LYS A 220 -0.72 -14.30 11.70
C LYS A 220 -0.34 -14.56 10.26
N HIS A 221 -1.21 -14.17 9.31
CA HIS A 221 -0.83 -14.13 7.89
C HIS A 221 0.28 -13.09 7.66
N ASP A 222 0.04 -11.89 8.17
CA ASP A 222 0.99 -10.79 8.19
C ASP A 222 0.67 -9.81 9.34
N GLY A 223 1.61 -8.92 9.66
CA GLY A 223 1.45 -7.83 10.62
C GLY A 223 0.41 -6.81 10.17
N ARG A 224 -0.29 -6.20 11.14
CA ARG A 224 -1.18 -5.06 10.87
C ARG A 224 -1.36 -4.24 12.14
N ALA A 225 -1.32 -2.92 12.00
CA ALA A 225 -1.53 -2.04 13.14
C ALA A 225 -2.99 -2.15 13.64
N PRO A 226 -3.23 -1.97 14.95
CA PRO A 226 -4.56 -2.10 15.54
C PRO A 226 -5.45 -0.86 15.41
N ASP A 227 -4.92 0.26 14.91
CA ASP A 227 -5.47 1.60 15.12
C ASP A 227 -5.99 2.31 13.86
N TYR A 228 -5.93 1.67 12.69
CA TYR A 228 -6.56 2.21 11.48
C TYR A 228 -7.45 1.21 10.74
N ASP A 229 -7.01 -0.02 10.46
CA ASP A 229 -7.82 -1.01 9.74
C ASP A 229 -8.60 -1.92 10.68
N ASP A 230 -9.86 -2.17 10.33
CA ASP A 230 -10.61 -3.26 10.95
C ASP A 230 -10.18 -4.58 10.31
N TRP A 231 -9.58 -5.49 11.09
CA TRP A 231 -9.05 -6.75 10.58
C TRP A 231 -10.12 -7.75 10.13
N GLU A 232 -11.41 -7.47 10.33
CA GLU A 232 -12.50 -8.22 9.70
C GLU A 232 -12.87 -7.67 8.31
N LEU A 233 -12.47 -6.43 8.00
CA LEU A 233 -12.83 -5.67 6.80
C LEU A 233 -11.64 -4.97 6.13
N ASN A 234 -10.49 -5.62 6.12
CA ASN A 234 -9.31 -5.17 5.39
C ASN A 234 -8.76 -6.26 4.48
N GLY A 235 -7.70 -5.93 3.76
CA GLY A 235 -6.93 -6.88 2.98
C GLY A 235 -5.94 -6.20 2.06
N ASP A 236 -5.21 -7.03 1.32
CA ASP A 236 -4.19 -6.58 0.39
C ASP A 236 -4.57 -6.99 -1.04
N ILE A 237 -4.34 -6.09 -2.00
CA ILE A 237 -4.46 -6.35 -3.44
C ILE A 237 -3.11 -6.87 -3.93
N LEU A 238 -3.10 -8.11 -4.42
CA LEU A 238 -1.91 -8.73 -5.02
C LEU A 238 -2.16 -8.99 -6.50
N MET A 239 -1.16 -8.68 -7.32
CA MET A 239 -1.15 -8.94 -8.75
C MET A 239 0.06 -9.80 -9.12
N TYR A 240 -0.11 -10.69 -10.08
CA TYR A 240 0.97 -11.57 -10.51
C TYR A 240 2.02 -10.78 -11.30
N ASN A 241 3.26 -10.79 -10.82
CA ASN A 241 4.39 -10.22 -11.53
C ASN A 241 5.05 -11.32 -12.38
N GLU A 242 4.78 -11.31 -13.69
CA GLU A 242 5.34 -12.28 -14.64
C GLU A 242 6.86 -12.22 -14.73
N ILE A 243 7.48 -11.06 -14.48
CA ILE A 243 8.93 -10.89 -14.56
C ILE A 243 9.60 -11.63 -13.41
N LEU A 244 9.10 -11.46 -12.19
CA LEU A 244 9.67 -12.10 -11.00
C LEU A 244 9.07 -13.48 -10.68
N ASP A 245 8.07 -13.91 -11.45
CA ASP A 245 7.27 -15.12 -11.21
C ASP A 245 6.74 -15.22 -9.77
N SER A 246 6.22 -14.10 -9.25
CA SER A 246 5.78 -13.99 -7.85
C SER A 246 4.55 -13.10 -7.70
N ALA A 247 3.93 -13.14 -6.51
CA ALA A 247 2.90 -12.20 -6.13
C ALA A 247 3.53 -10.84 -5.79
N LEU A 248 3.00 -9.77 -6.37
CA LEU A 248 3.35 -8.40 -6.02
C LEU A 248 2.18 -7.72 -5.31
N GLU A 249 2.39 -7.33 -4.07
CA GLU A 249 1.43 -6.54 -3.30
C GLU A 249 1.40 -5.09 -3.81
N ILE A 250 0.28 -4.70 -4.42
CA ILE A 250 0.06 -3.37 -4.99
C ILE A 250 -0.57 -2.42 -3.99
N SER A 251 -1.46 -2.93 -3.13
CA SER A 251 -2.17 -2.10 -2.16
C SER A 251 -2.46 -2.84 -0.88
N SER A 252 -2.37 -2.09 0.22
CA SER A 252 -2.90 -2.45 1.53
C SER A 252 -4.07 -1.51 1.84
N MET A 253 -5.27 -2.04 2.09
CA MET A 253 -6.48 -1.23 2.28
C MET A 253 -7.54 -1.88 3.17
N GLY A 254 -8.47 -1.07 3.67
CA GLY A 254 -9.55 -1.57 4.49
C GLY A 254 -10.58 -0.53 4.89
N ILE A 255 -11.73 -1.03 5.31
CA ILE A 255 -12.69 -0.25 6.09
C ILE A 255 -12.05 -0.01 7.46
N ARG A 256 -12.04 1.24 7.87
CA ARG A 256 -11.33 1.63 9.09
C ARG A 256 -12.07 1.17 10.34
N VAL A 257 -11.31 1.02 11.42
CA VAL A 257 -11.86 0.72 12.74
C VAL A 257 -12.95 1.72 13.13
N ASP A 258 -13.99 1.25 13.80
CA ASP A 258 -14.90 2.11 14.56
C ASP A 258 -14.51 2.10 16.04
N SER A 259 -15.29 2.76 16.90
CA SER A 259 -15.00 2.81 18.33
C SER A 259 -14.92 1.42 18.98
N GLU A 260 -15.75 0.47 18.55
CA GLU A 260 -15.82 -0.87 19.14
C GLU A 260 -14.63 -1.72 18.65
N SER A 261 -14.39 -1.75 17.34
CA SER A 261 -13.28 -2.54 16.79
C SER A 261 -11.93 -1.97 17.19
N LEU A 262 -11.79 -0.64 17.32
CA LEU A 262 -10.58 -0.02 17.87
C LEU A 262 -10.31 -0.51 19.31
N ALA A 263 -11.29 -0.43 20.20
CA ALA A 263 -11.12 -0.85 21.59
C ALA A 263 -10.75 -2.34 21.69
N LYS A 264 -11.41 -3.19 20.88
CA LYS A 264 -11.12 -4.62 20.80
C LYS A 264 -9.70 -4.89 20.28
N GLN A 265 -9.29 -4.26 19.18
CA GLN A 265 -7.97 -4.48 18.56
C GLN A 265 -6.83 -3.95 19.41
N LEU A 266 -6.99 -2.80 20.08
CA LEU A 266 -6.00 -2.29 21.03
C LEU A 266 -5.75 -3.28 22.17
N LYS A 267 -6.82 -3.88 22.70
CA LYS A 267 -6.71 -4.91 23.74
C LYS A 267 -6.01 -6.17 23.22
N LEU A 268 -6.40 -6.67 22.05
CA LEU A 268 -5.80 -7.87 21.44
C LEU A 268 -4.31 -7.68 21.11
N SER A 269 -3.89 -6.45 20.76
CA SER A 269 -2.50 -6.10 20.47
C SER A 269 -1.73 -5.57 21.68
N ASN A 270 -2.29 -5.60 22.90
CA ASN A 270 -1.67 -5.04 24.11
C ASN A 270 -1.23 -3.56 23.95
N CYS A 271 -2.00 -2.78 23.21
CA CYS A 271 -1.74 -1.39 22.84
C CYS A 271 -2.72 -0.39 23.50
N GLU A 272 -3.39 -0.79 24.59
CA GLU A 272 -4.43 0.03 25.25
C GLU A 272 -3.94 1.43 25.68
N SER A 273 -2.65 1.62 25.94
CA SER A 273 -2.06 2.92 26.25
C SER A 273 -2.28 3.97 25.15
N ARG A 274 -2.40 3.55 23.88
CA ARG A 274 -2.66 4.43 22.73
C ARG A 274 -4.03 5.12 22.82
N SER A 275 -4.98 4.56 23.56
CA SER A 275 -6.31 5.16 23.79
C SER A 275 -6.25 6.57 24.39
N THR A 276 -5.12 6.94 25.00
CA THR A 276 -4.90 8.26 25.60
C THR A 276 -4.50 9.34 24.58
N LEU A 277 -4.05 8.94 23.39
CA LEU A 277 -3.61 9.83 22.31
C LEU A 277 -4.81 10.51 21.64
N MET A 278 -4.60 11.74 21.15
CA MET A 278 -5.65 12.59 20.59
C MET A 278 -6.50 11.86 19.53
N PHE A 279 -5.86 11.30 18.50
CA PHE A 279 -6.56 10.60 17.41
C PHE A 279 -7.44 9.45 17.92
N HIS A 280 -6.93 8.66 18.87
CA HIS A 280 -7.62 7.51 19.41
C HIS A 280 -8.81 7.92 20.28
N LYS A 281 -8.66 8.98 21.09
CA LYS A 281 -9.76 9.57 21.86
C LYS A 281 -10.91 10.02 20.95
N MET A 282 -10.58 10.75 19.88
CA MET A 282 -11.59 11.21 18.91
C MET A 282 -12.31 10.03 18.26
N LEU A 283 -11.59 8.95 17.89
CA LEU A 283 -12.22 7.73 17.36
C LEU A 283 -13.12 7.03 18.37
N LEU A 284 -12.66 6.82 19.60
CA LEU A 284 -13.43 6.16 20.65
C LEU A 284 -14.69 6.95 21.02
N ASN A 285 -14.64 8.28 20.91
CA ASN A 285 -15.77 9.18 21.12
C ASN A 285 -16.67 9.34 19.89
N ASN A 286 -16.40 8.65 18.77
CA ASN A 286 -17.13 8.77 17.50
C ASN A 286 -17.13 10.20 16.91
N GLU A 287 -16.06 10.96 17.13
CA GLU A 287 -15.89 12.33 16.59
C GLU A 287 -15.39 12.32 15.13
N LEU A 288 -14.66 11.28 14.72
CA LEU A 288 -14.19 11.11 13.34
C LEU A 288 -15.21 10.33 12.48
N PRO A 289 -15.31 10.64 11.17
CA PRO A 289 -16.22 9.92 10.28
C PRO A 289 -15.82 8.45 10.16
N LEU A 290 -16.79 7.58 9.84
CA LEU A 290 -16.47 6.25 9.31
C LEU A 290 -15.81 6.42 7.94
N SER A 291 -14.78 5.64 7.66
CA SER A 291 -14.06 5.72 6.39
C SER A 291 -13.59 4.36 5.90
N ILE A 292 -13.25 4.33 4.61
CA ILE A 292 -12.46 3.28 3.96
C ILE A 292 -11.24 3.95 3.34
N GLY A 293 -10.10 3.30 3.36
CA GLY A 293 -8.92 3.84 2.70
C GLY A 293 -7.81 2.82 2.51
N GLY A 294 -6.73 3.26 1.90
CA GLY A 294 -5.57 2.42 1.63
C GLY A 294 -4.40 3.22 1.09
N GLY A 295 -3.29 2.52 0.90
CA GLY A 295 -2.13 3.01 0.16
C GLY A 295 -1.91 2.13 -1.06
N ILE A 296 -1.67 2.73 -2.22
CA ILE A 296 -1.31 2.03 -3.46
C ILE A 296 0.11 2.43 -3.82
N GLY A 297 1.04 1.48 -3.86
CA GLY A 297 2.46 1.77 -4.10
C GLY A 297 2.69 2.29 -5.51
N GLN A 298 3.16 3.54 -5.66
CA GLN A 298 3.27 4.12 -7.00
C GLN A 298 4.37 3.44 -7.80
N SER A 299 5.54 3.24 -7.18
CA SER A 299 6.67 2.56 -7.81
C SER A 299 6.40 1.08 -8.02
N ARG A 300 5.69 0.40 -7.11
CA ARG A 300 5.27 -0.99 -7.32
C ARG A 300 4.30 -1.12 -8.51
N LEU A 301 3.34 -0.21 -8.64
CA LEU A 301 2.43 -0.21 -9.79
C LEU A 301 3.19 0.10 -11.09
N CYS A 302 4.11 1.06 -11.08
CA CYS A 302 4.97 1.34 -12.23
C CYS A 302 5.81 0.12 -12.61
N MET A 303 6.42 -0.54 -11.63
CA MET A 303 7.23 -1.73 -11.84
C MET A 303 6.41 -2.85 -12.50
N LEU A 304 5.19 -3.10 -12.02
CA LEU A 304 4.29 -4.10 -12.59
C LEU A 304 3.92 -3.77 -14.05
N LEU A 305 3.37 -2.57 -14.28
CA LEU A 305 2.79 -2.21 -15.57
C LEU A 305 3.84 -1.98 -16.66
N LEU A 306 5.05 -1.54 -16.28
CA LEU A 306 6.17 -1.32 -17.19
C LEU A 306 7.09 -2.55 -17.32
N LYS A 307 6.69 -3.70 -16.75
CA LYS A 307 7.45 -4.96 -16.72
C LYS A 307 8.91 -4.80 -16.29
N LYS A 308 9.12 -4.18 -15.12
CA LYS A 308 10.45 -3.95 -14.56
C LYS A 308 10.84 -5.08 -13.62
N ALA A 309 12.10 -5.50 -13.66
CA ALA A 309 12.63 -6.55 -12.81
C ALA A 309 13.03 -6.01 -11.43
N HIS A 310 13.34 -4.72 -11.34
CA HIS A 310 13.74 -4.09 -10.08
C HIS A 310 13.02 -2.76 -9.88
N ILE A 311 12.53 -2.50 -8.67
CA ILE A 311 11.79 -1.27 -8.33
C ILE A 311 12.64 -0.01 -8.57
N GLY A 312 13.96 -0.12 -8.40
CA GLY A 312 14.91 0.96 -8.71
C GLY A 312 14.96 1.35 -10.20
N GLU A 313 14.34 0.62 -11.12
CA GLU A 313 14.17 1.06 -12.52
C GLU A 313 13.07 2.13 -12.67
N VAL A 314 12.24 2.33 -11.64
CA VAL A 314 11.11 3.27 -11.64
C VAL A 314 11.12 4.28 -10.48
N GLN A 315 12.08 4.15 -9.56
CA GLN A 315 12.32 5.13 -8.50
C GLN A 315 13.81 5.35 -8.23
N VAL A 316 14.14 6.56 -7.80
CA VAL A 316 15.50 6.92 -7.36
C VAL A 316 15.64 6.62 -5.88
N SER A 317 16.61 5.78 -5.51
CA SER A 317 16.86 5.39 -4.11
C SER A 317 18.34 5.07 -3.89
N ILE A 318 18.69 4.67 -2.67
CA ILE A 318 20.04 4.22 -2.32
C ILE A 318 20.05 2.69 -2.30
N TRP A 319 21.03 2.12 -3.00
CA TRP A 319 21.23 0.68 -3.11
C TRP A 319 22.65 0.32 -2.69
N ASP A 320 22.85 -0.87 -2.13
CA ASP A 320 24.19 -1.38 -1.83
C ASP A 320 24.96 -1.74 -3.11
N GLN A 321 26.27 -1.91 -2.95
CA GLN A 321 27.17 -2.18 -4.05
C GLN A 321 26.84 -3.51 -4.76
N ASP A 322 26.44 -4.54 -4.02
CA ASP A 322 26.09 -5.85 -4.57
C ASP A 322 24.86 -5.74 -5.50
N THR A 323 23.85 -4.96 -5.10
CA THR A 323 22.65 -4.67 -5.90
C THR A 323 22.99 -3.86 -7.15
N ILE A 324 23.83 -2.83 -7.02
CA ILE A 324 24.29 -2.01 -8.16
C ILE A 324 25.04 -2.88 -9.18
N GLU A 325 25.94 -3.75 -8.71
CA GLU A 325 26.71 -4.65 -9.58
C GLU A 325 25.83 -5.71 -10.23
N ALA A 326 24.89 -6.32 -9.50
CA ALA A 326 23.94 -7.27 -10.05
C ALA A 326 23.09 -6.66 -11.18
N CYS A 327 22.54 -5.46 -10.97
CA CYS A 327 21.75 -4.76 -11.97
C CYS A 327 22.62 -4.37 -13.19
N LYS A 328 23.80 -3.81 -12.96
CA LYS A 328 24.73 -3.40 -14.03
C LYS A 328 25.14 -4.60 -14.91
N ASN A 329 25.45 -5.74 -14.30
CA ASN A 329 25.85 -6.95 -15.03
C ASN A 329 24.72 -7.53 -15.90
N ALA A 330 23.47 -7.24 -15.54
CA ALA A 330 22.28 -7.65 -16.30
C ALA A 330 21.72 -6.52 -17.19
N GLU A 331 22.48 -5.42 -17.39
CA GLU A 331 22.08 -4.25 -18.17
C GLU A 331 20.77 -3.59 -17.69
N VAL A 332 20.47 -3.75 -16.39
CA VAL A 332 19.34 -3.10 -15.70
C VAL A 332 19.77 -1.72 -15.21
N ILE A 333 19.03 -0.70 -15.63
CA ILE A 333 19.33 0.69 -15.28
C ILE A 333 18.51 1.08 -14.04
N LEU A 334 19.21 1.28 -12.93
CA LEU A 334 18.66 1.94 -11.73
C LEU A 334 18.65 3.46 -11.95
N LEU A 335 17.58 4.14 -11.56
CA LEU A 335 17.37 5.58 -11.75
C LEU A 335 18.15 6.48 -10.78
#